data_AF-A0A8H5HMY6-F1
#
_entry.id   AF-A0A8H5HMY6-F1
#
_cell.length_a   1.000
_cell.length_b   1.000
_cell.length_c   1.000
_cell.angle_alpha   90.00
_cell.angle_beta   90.00
_cell.angle_gamma   90.00
#
_symmetry.space_group_name_H-M   'P 1'
#
loop_
_entity.id
_entity.type
_entity.pdbx_description
1 polymer ?
#
loop_
_entity_poly.entity_id
_entity_poly.type
_entity_poly.pdbx_seq_one_letter_code
_entity_poly.pdbx_strand_id
1 'polypeptide(L)'
;MADSTPTTIPPVNRHALTAVEKQRGQLEKLLKDPSKPAYVPPAPKEKTIRPPREMMKNVQGSSAGAGSGEFHVYKASRRREYERLKLLEETAQKELLEADFERKRREAEELAEAKTAKNRAKRQKKKERAKTKGGGAEDSSMSQAHDDSEVAAPVKKRRLVNGKELIFRQPGDDSNGEEEEERAEPNALDALSSSANVAISEAIQVVELPKITIHED
;
A
#
# COMPACT_ATOMS: atom_id res chain seq x y z
N MET A 1 -13.50 -47.52 -15.30
CA MET A 1 -13.03 -46.17 -14.96
C MET A 1 -12.21 -46.31 -13.69
N ALA A 2 -10.89 -46.20 -13.77
CA ALA A 2 -10.01 -46.45 -12.64
C ALA A 2 -10.20 -45.35 -11.59
N ASP A 3 -10.62 -45.73 -10.39
CA ASP A 3 -10.80 -44.85 -9.25
C ASP A 3 -9.40 -44.46 -8.75
N SER A 4 -8.92 -43.28 -9.13
CA SER A 4 -7.61 -42.78 -8.73
C SER A 4 -7.70 -42.24 -7.31
N THR A 5 -7.69 -43.14 -6.32
CA THR A 5 -7.56 -42.73 -4.92
C THR A 5 -6.22 -42.00 -4.75
N PRO A 6 -6.18 -40.72 -4.37
CA PRO A 6 -4.91 -40.04 -4.16
C PRO A 6 -4.20 -40.70 -2.99
N THR A 7 -3.01 -41.23 -3.23
CA THR A 7 -2.13 -41.71 -2.16
C THR A 7 -1.77 -40.54 -1.25
N THR A 8 -2.43 -40.45 -0.09
CA THR A 8 -2.09 -39.52 0.98
C THR A 8 -0.73 -39.91 1.54
N ILE A 9 0.28 -39.09 1.25
CA ILE A 9 1.59 -39.17 1.87
C ILE A 9 1.44 -38.46 3.23
N PRO A 10 1.68 -39.15 4.35
CA PRO A 10 1.58 -38.55 5.67
C PRO A 10 2.62 -37.43 5.82
N PRO A 11 2.34 -36.39 6.62
CA PRO A 11 3.29 -35.31 6.85
C PRO A 11 4.56 -35.82 7.51
N VAL A 12 5.70 -35.23 7.15
CA VAL A 12 7.02 -35.61 7.69
C VAL A 12 7.09 -35.25 9.18
N ASN A 13 6.42 -34.17 9.60
CA ASN A 13 6.37 -33.71 10.98
C ASN A 13 4.93 -33.56 11.50
N ARG A 14 4.66 -34.09 12.71
CA ARG A 14 3.31 -34.09 13.32
C ARG A 14 2.86 -32.72 13.87
N HIS A 15 3.79 -31.83 14.20
CA HIS A 15 3.49 -30.61 14.96
C HIS A 15 3.89 -29.29 14.27
N ALA A 16 4.84 -29.32 13.33
CA ALA A 16 5.28 -28.16 12.57
C ALA A 16 5.19 -28.46 11.07
N LEU A 17 3.97 -28.41 10.56
CA LEU A 17 3.70 -28.63 9.14
C LEU A 17 4.35 -27.51 8.32
N THR A 18 5.07 -27.90 7.28
CA THR A 18 5.60 -26.99 6.26
C THR A 18 4.46 -26.28 5.53
N ALA A 19 4.75 -25.16 4.85
CA ALA A 19 3.73 -24.44 4.07
C ALA A 19 3.04 -25.35 3.03
N VAL A 20 3.83 -26.22 2.40
CA VAL A 20 3.36 -27.20 1.40
C VAL A 20 2.47 -28.26 2.06
N GLU A 21 2.83 -28.78 3.23
CA GLU A 21 2.00 -29.76 3.95
C GLU A 21 0.67 -29.16 4.42
N LYS A 22 0.65 -27.89 4.86
CA LYS A 22 -0.59 -27.18 5.21
C LYS A 22 -1.52 -27.04 4.00
N GLN A 23 -0.97 -26.65 2.85
CA GLN A 23 -1.72 -26.55 1.60
C GLN A 23 -2.24 -27.93 1.17
N ARG A 24 -1.40 -28.96 1.25
CA ARG A 24 -1.80 -30.35 0.97
C ARG A 24 -2.99 -30.78 1.81
N GLY A 25 -2.94 -30.58 3.13
CA GLY A 25 -4.07 -30.94 4.01
C GLY A 25 -5.36 -30.16 3.71
N GLN A 26 -5.25 -28.89 3.30
CA GLN A 26 -6.40 -28.10 2.84
C GLN A 26 -6.96 -28.64 1.51
N LEU A 27 -6.10 -29.01 0.56
CA LEU A 27 -6.49 -29.61 -0.71
C LEU A 27 -7.15 -30.97 -0.50
N GLU A 28 -6.58 -31.84 0.33
CA GLU A 28 -7.17 -33.14 0.67
C GLU A 28 -8.58 -32.97 1.28
N LYS A 29 -8.76 -31.96 2.14
CA LYS A 29 -10.08 -31.62 2.70
C LYS A 29 -11.07 -31.11 1.65
N LEU A 30 -10.62 -30.30 0.69
CA LEU A 30 -11.46 -29.79 -0.40
C LEU A 30 -11.81 -30.88 -1.43
N LEU A 31 -10.86 -31.75 -1.75
CA LEU A 31 -11.00 -32.82 -2.74
C LEU A 31 -11.75 -34.05 -2.22
N LYS A 32 -11.97 -34.15 -0.90
CA LYS A 32 -12.83 -35.19 -0.31
C LYS A 32 -14.25 -35.17 -0.89
N ASP A 33 -14.81 -33.98 -1.08
CA ASP A 33 -16.15 -33.77 -1.63
C ASP A 33 -16.09 -32.74 -2.79
N PRO A 34 -15.71 -33.15 -4.01
CA PRO A 34 -15.46 -32.22 -5.12
C PRO A 34 -16.75 -31.56 -5.66
N SER A 35 -17.92 -32.08 -5.31
CA SER A 35 -19.22 -31.49 -5.66
C SER A 35 -19.58 -30.28 -4.79
N LYS A 36 -18.91 -30.07 -3.66
CA LYS A 36 -19.18 -28.95 -2.76
C LYS A 36 -18.43 -27.69 -3.24
N PRO A 37 -19.12 -26.57 -3.51
CA PRO A 37 -18.45 -25.34 -3.91
C PRO A 37 -17.53 -24.86 -2.78
N ALA A 38 -16.30 -24.47 -3.15
CA ALA A 38 -15.34 -23.94 -2.21
C ALA A 38 -15.81 -22.59 -1.65
N TYR A 39 -15.75 -22.43 -0.33
CA TYR A 39 -16.09 -21.16 0.32
C TYR A 39 -14.93 -20.17 0.14
N VAL A 40 -15.13 -19.18 -0.72
CA VAL A 40 -14.24 -18.01 -0.84
C VAL A 40 -14.85 -16.89 -0.01
N PRO A 41 -14.17 -16.40 1.04
CA PRO A 41 -14.69 -15.30 1.85
C PRO A 41 -14.84 -14.05 0.97
N PRO A 42 -15.94 -13.29 1.11
CA PRO A 42 -16.08 -12.00 0.43
C PRO A 42 -15.05 -11.01 0.99
N ALA A 43 -14.80 -9.93 0.23
CA ALA A 43 -13.91 -8.85 0.65
C ALA A 43 -14.28 -8.32 2.06
N PRO A 44 -13.29 -7.96 2.88
CA PRO A 44 -13.55 -7.43 4.21
C PRO A 44 -14.38 -6.16 4.10
N LYS A 45 -15.49 -6.11 4.85
CA LYS A 45 -16.36 -4.93 4.89
C LYS A 45 -15.75 -3.86 5.78
N GLU A 46 -15.90 -2.61 5.36
CA GLU A 46 -15.55 -1.46 6.20
C GLU A 46 -16.41 -1.46 7.47
N LYS A 47 -15.84 -0.96 8.57
CA LYS A 47 -16.56 -0.85 9.83
C LYS A 47 -17.62 0.24 9.65
N THR A 48 -18.90 -0.11 9.77
CA THR A 48 -20.00 0.84 9.72
C THR A 48 -20.75 0.85 11.05
N ILE A 49 -21.24 2.03 11.43
CA ILE A 49 -22.05 2.17 12.65
C ILE A 49 -23.52 2.04 12.27
N ARG A 50 -24.30 1.41 13.15
CA ARG A 50 -25.73 1.27 12.91
C ARG A 50 -26.37 2.66 12.82
N PRO A 51 -27.24 2.90 11.83
CA PRO A 51 -27.92 4.18 11.71
C PRO A 51 -28.75 4.47 12.99
N PRO A 52 -28.88 5.75 13.38
CA PRO A 52 -29.76 6.13 14.47
C PRO A 52 -31.20 5.71 14.15
N ARG A 53 -31.97 5.39 15.19
CA ARG A 53 -33.39 5.07 15.03
C ARG A 53 -34.17 6.36 14.75
N GLU A 54 -35.03 6.33 13.74
CA GLU A 54 -35.81 7.50 13.31
C GLU A 54 -36.82 7.97 14.38
N MET A 55 -37.54 7.03 15.01
CA MET A 55 -38.50 7.32 16.06
C MET A 55 -38.19 6.54 17.33
N MET A 56 -38.04 7.26 18.44
CA MET A 56 -37.93 6.66 19.76
C MET A 56 -39.34 6.47 20.33
N LYS A 57 -39.71 5.24 20.67
CA LYS A 57 -41.08 4.92 21.14
C LYS A 57 -41.32 5.30 22.60
N ASN A 58 -40.26 5.45 23.39
CA ASN A 58 -40.31 5.61 24.85
C ASN A 58 -39.71 6.95 25.27
N VAL A 59 -40.22 8.06 24.71
CA VAL A 59 -39.78 9.40 25.11
C VAL A 59 -40.62 9.84 26.32
N GLN A 60 -39.98 9.96 27.47
CA GLN A 60 -40.60 10.52 28.67
C GLN A 60 -40.76 12.05 28.49
N GLY A 61 -41.80 12.65 29.08
CA GLY A 61 -42.07 14.09 28.94
C GLY A 61 -40.91 14.97 29.44
N SER A 62 -40.76 16.16 28.85
CA SER A 62 -39.59 17.04 29.07
C SER A 62 -39.41 17.53 30.52
N SER A 63 -40.49 17.58 31.30
CA SER A 63 -40.48 17.98 32.71
C SER A 63 -40.39 16.80 33.68
N ALA A 64 -40.40 15.57 33.18
CA ALA A 64 -40.37 14.40 34.02
C ALA A 64 -38.94 14.13 34.53
N GLY A 65 -38.80 13.73 35.80
CA GLY A 65 -37.50 13.54 36.44
C GLY A 65 -36.65 12.41 35.83
N ALA A 66 -35.36 12.40 36.16
CA ALA A 66 -34.42 11.37 35.70
C ALA A 66 -34.81 9.98 36.25
N GLY A 67 -35.16 9.06 35.35
CA GLY A 67 -35.43 7.67 35.70
C GLY A 67 -34.14 6.88 35.98
N SER A 68 -34.25 5.73 36.65
CA SER A 68 -33.10 4.87 36.98
C SER A 68 -32.38 4.31 35.73
N GLY A 69 -33.07 4.21 34.60
CA GLY A 69 -32.51 3.74 33.33
C GLY A 69 -31.79 4.81 32.49
N GLU A 70 -31.95 6.09 32.83
CA GLU A 70 -31.47 7.20 31.98
C GLU A 70 -29.93 7.22 31.88
N PHE A 71 -29.24 6.85 32.96
CA PHE A 71 -27.79 6.72 32.95
C PHE A 71 -27.29 5.72 31.89
N HIS A 72 -27.97 4.58 31.74
CA HIS A 72 -27.59 3.56 30.76
C HIS A 72 -27.91 3.99 29.33
N VAL A 73 -29.02 4.72 29.14
CA VAL A 73 -29.37 5.31 27.84
C VAL A 73 -28.28 6.29 27.40
N TYR A 74 -27.87 7.19 28.29
CA TYR A 74 -26.77 8.13 28.04
C TYR A 74 -25.44 7.44 27.76
N LYS A 75 -25.05 6.45 28.58
CA LYS A 75 -23.81 5.69 28.38
C LYS A 75 -23.78 5.03 26.99
N ALA A 76 -24.90 4.44 26.57
CA ALA A 76 -25.02 3.78 25.27
C ALA A 76 -25.08 4.77 24.10
N SER A 77 -25.71 5.94 24.26
CA SER A 77 -25.72 6.99 23.23
C SER A 77 -24.34 7.64 23.08
N ARG A 78 -23.68 7.99 24.18
CA ARG A 78 -22.32 8.56 24.18
C ARG A 78 -21.30 7.61 23.57
N ARG A 79 -21.35 6.31 23.89
CA ARG A 79 -20.46 5.32 23.27
C ARG A 79 -20.66 5.25 21.75
N ARG A 80 -21.92 5.19 21.28
CA ARG A 80 -22.23 5.21 19.85
C ARG A 80 -21.74 6.47 19.16
N GLU A 81 -21.85 7.61 19.83
CA GLU A 81 -21.41 8.90 19.27
C GLU A 81 -19.89 8.99 19.18
N TYR A 82 -19.14 8.51 20.19
CA TYR A 82 -17.68 8.44 20.11
C TYR A 82 -17.19 7.49 19.04
N GLU A 83 -17.84 6.33 18.89
CA GLU A 83 -17.55 5.42 17.77
C GLU A 83 -17.79 6.13 16.42
N ARG A 84 -18.88 6.93 16.32
CA ARG A 84 -19.24 7.68 15.11
C ARG A 84 -18.23 8.75 14.76
N LEU A 85 -17.85 9.57 15.73
CA LEU A 85 -16.84 10.60 15.55
C LEU A 85 -15.49 9.99 15.19
N LYS A 86 -15.10 8.90 15.86
CA LYS A 86 -13.86 8.19 15.56
C LYS A 86 -13.84 7.64 14.13
N LEU A 87 -14.92 7.02 13.67
CA LEU A 87 -15.02 6.51 12.30
C LEU A 87 -14.89 7.65 11.29
N LEU A 88 -15.60 8.76 11.51
CA LEU A 88 -15.55 9.94 10.64
C LEU A 88 -14.13 10.52 10.55
N GLU A 89 -13.45 10.64 11.69
CA GLU A 89 -12.07 11.11 11.75
C GLU A 89 -11.12 10.14 11.02
N GLU A 90 -11.25 8.83 11.25
CA GLU A 90 -10.46 7.81 10.55
C GLU A 90 -10.70 7.81 9.03
N THR A 91 -11.93 8.02 8.56
CA THR A 91 -12.22 8.12 7.12
C THR A 91 -11.64 9.38 6.52
N ALA A 92 -11.79 10.53 7.18
CA ALA A 92 -11.22 11.79 6.71
C ALA A 92 -9.68 11.72 6.63
N GLN A 93 -9.03 11.13 7.63
CA GLN A 93 -7.58 10.92 7.60
C GLN A 93 -7.16 9.99 6.45
N LYS A 94 -7.89 8.90 6.21
CA LYS A 94 -7.60 7.99 5.09
C LYS A 94 -7.75 8.68 3.74
N GLU A 95 -8.83 9.42 3.52
CA GLU A 95 -9.08 10.15 2.28
C GLU A 95 -7.97 11.18 1.99
N LEU A 96 -7.52 11.91 3.01
CA LEU A 96 -6.40 12.83 2.88
C LEU A 96 -5.10 12.12 2.48
N LEU A 97 -4.78 11.01 3.15
CA LEU A 97 -3.58 10.21 2.86
C LEU A 97 -3.63 9.58 1.46
N GLU A 98 -4.79 9.11 1.04
CA GLU A 98 -5.01 8.53 -0.28
C GLU A 98 -4.87 9.60 -1.37
N ALA A 99 -5.49 10.76 -1.21
CA ALA A 99 -5.36 11.88 -2.15
C ALA A 99 -3.90 12.35 -2.28
N ASP A 100 -3.17 12.45 -1.16
CA ASP A 100 -1.75 12.79 -1.17
C ASP A 100 -0.88 11.72 -1.86
N PHE A 101 -1.22 10.45 -1.66
CA PHE A 101 -0.54 9.32 -2.29
C PHE A 101 -0.79 9.30 -3.80
N GLU A 102 -2.04 9.47 -4.22
CA GLU A 102 -2.43 9.52 -5.63
C GLU A 102 -1.76 10.69 -6.36
N ARG A 103 -1.71 11.87 -5.75
CA ARG A 103 -0.98 13.02 -6.29
C ARG A 103 0.49 12.69 -6.52
N LYS A 104 1.18 12.18 -5.49
CA LYS A 104 2.60 11.80 -5.58
C LYS A 104 2.85 10.71 -6.61
N ARG A 105 1.96 9.71 -6.68
CA ARG A 105 2.03 8.62 -7.65
C ARG A 105 1.91 9.16 -9.08
N ARG A 106 0.92 10.02 -9.33
CA ARG A 106 0.70 10.65 -10.64
C ARG A 106 1.90 11.49 -11.07
N GLU A 107 2.44 12.31 -10.17
CA GLU A 107 3.66 13.11 -10.45
C GLU A 107 4.85 12.20 -10.81
N ALA A 108 5.05 11.10 -10.10
CA ALA A 108 6.12 10.14 -10.38
C ALA A 108 5.93 9.44 -11.74
N GLU A 109 4.68 9.05 -12.05
CA GLU A 109 4.31 8.44 -13.34
C GLU A 109 4.53 9.44 -14.49
N GLU A 110 4.08 10.69 -14.37
CA GLU A 110 4.27 11.74 -15.38
C GLU A 110 5.76 12.05 -15.62
N LEU A 111 6.58 12.09 -14.57
CA LEU A 111 8.03 12.29 -14.70
C LEU A 111 8.71 11.09 -15.39
N ALA A 112 8.27 9.87 -15.11
CA ALA A 112 8.77 8.67 -15.78
C ALA A 112 8.34 8.64 -17.26
N GLU A 113 7.09 8.99 -17.55
CA GLU A 113 6.55 9.11 -18.91
C GLU A 113 7.27 10.19 -19.72
N ALA A 114 7.50 11.39 -19.16
CA ALA A 114 8.24 12.45 -19.84
C ALA A 114 9.68 12.00 -20.21
N LYS A 115 10.37 11.29 -19.30
CA LYS A 115 11.71 10.74 -19.56
C LYS A 115 11.67 9.65 -20.64
N THR A 116 10.72 8.73 -20.56
CA THR A 116 10.59 7.63 -21.53
C THR A 116 10.15 8.14 -22.91
N ALA A 117 9.23 9.09 -22.99
CA ALA A 117 8.78 9.75 -24.22
C ALA A 117 9.92 10.51 -24.90
N LYS A 118 10.71 11.29 -24.14
CA LYS A 118 11.90 11.97 -24.68
C LYS A 118 12.91 10.98 -25.27
N ASN A 119 13.14 9.86 -24.60
CA ASN A 119 14.05 8.81 -25.09
C ASN A 119 13.46 8.06 -26.30
N ARG A 120 12.16 7.80 -26.31
CA ARG A 120 11.43 7.18 -27.43
C ARG A 120 11.50 8.07 -28.68
N ALA A 121 11.24 9.37 -28.54
CA ALA A 121 11.33 10.35 -29.63
C ALA A 121 12.76 10.42 -30.21
N LYS A 122 13.80 10.39 -29.36
CA LYS A 122 15.20 10.32 -29.83
C LYS A 122 15.47 9.05 -30.64
N ARG A 123 14.97 7.90 -30.20
CA ARG A 123 15.11 6.61 -30.92
C ARG A 123 14.36 6.61 -32.24
N GLN A 124 13.14 7.14 -32.28
CA GLN A 124 12.34 7.25 -33.51
C GLN A 124 13.01 8.16 -34.55
N LYS A 125 13.47 9.36 -34.15
CA LYS A 125 14.24 10.24 -35.04
C LYS A 125 15.49 9.58 -35.60
N LYS A 126 16.20 8.76 -34.80
CA LYS A 126 17.36 7.98 -35.28
C LYS A 126 16.94 6.88 -36.27
N LYS A 127 15.83 6.18 -36.01
CA LYS A 127 15.28 5.14 -36.89
C LYS A 127 14.84 5.74 -38.24
N GLU A 128 14.18 6.89 -38.23
CA GLU A 128 13.77 7.62 -39.44
C GLU A 128 14.98 8.06 -40.27
N ARG A 129 16.00 8.66 -39.63
CA ARG A 129 17.25 9.04 -40.32
C ARG A 129 18.01 7.84 -40.90
N ALA A 130 17.96 6.69 -40.24
CA ALA A 130 18.57 5.46 -40.76
C ALA A 130 17.79 4.91 -41.95
N LYS A 131 16.45 4.96 -41.92
CA LYS A 131 15.60 4.57 -43.06
C LYS A 131 15.82 5.49 -44.26
N THR A 132 15.92 6.80 -44.07
CA THR A 132 16.15 7.75 -45.18
C THR A 132 17.56 7.66 -45.75
N LYS A 133 18.58 7.28 -44.97
CA LYS A 133 19.94 7.00 -45.47
C LYS A 133 20.13 5.59 -46.05
N GLY A 134 19.26 4.64 -45.73
CA GLY A 134 19.33 3.26 -46.21
C GLY A 134 18.29 2.89 -47.28
N GLY A 135 17.36 3.79 -47.60
CA GLY A 135 16.25 3.56 -48.55
C GLY A 135 16.62 3.68 -50.03
N GLY A 136 17.87 3.40 -50.39
CA GLY A 136 18.33 3.27 -51.77
C GLY A 136 18.69 1.83 -52.10
N ALA A 137 17.80 0.88 -51.78
CA ALA A 137 17.76 -0.49 -52.32
C ALA A 137 16.47 -1.15 -51.83
N GLU A 138 15.40 -1.07 -52.62
CA GLU A 138 14.40 -2.14 -52.61
C GLU A 138 14.95 -3.26 -53.48
N ASP A 139 15.02 -4.49 -52.97
CA ASP A 139 14.46 -5.62 -53.69
C ASP A 139 14.12 -6.77 -52.74
N SER A 140 12.99 -7.36 -53.06
CA SER A 140 12.43 -8.62 -52.62
C SER A 140 13.40 -9.81 -52.74
N SER A 141 13.38 -10.72 -51.77
CA SER A 141 13.45 -12.17 -52.00
C SER A 141 13.38 -12.96 -50.68
N MET A 142 12.34 -13.77 -50.59
CA MET A 142 12.36 -15.19 -50.22
C MET A 142 13.14 -15.69 -48.98
N SER A 143 12.34 -16.24 -48.06
CA SER A 143 12.41 -17.62 -47.54
C SER A 143 13.59 -18.13 -46.71
N GLN A 144 13.21 -18.91 -45.68
CA GLN A 144 13.93 -20.03 -45.05
C GLN A 144 15.14 -19.68 -44.17
N ALA A 145 15.07 -19.88 -42.84
CA ALA A 145 15.07 -21.14 -42.08
C ALA A 145 16.49 -21.52 -41.64
N HIS A 146 16.63 -21.78 -40.33
CA HIS A 146 17.66 -22.58 -39.64
C HIS A 146 19.14 -22.21 -39.89
N ASP A 147 19.91 -21.95 -38.84
CA ASP A 147 20.54 -23.02 -38.06
C ASP A 147 21.48 -22.48 -36.97
N ASP A 148 21.62 -23.28 -35.92
CA ASP A 148 22.48 -23.16 -34.76
C ASP A 148 23.99 -23.06 -35.12
N SER A 149 24.73 -22.23 -34.39
CA SER A 149 26.09 -22.59 -33.93
C SER A 149 26.62 -21.56 -32.93
N GLU A 150 26.89 -22.03 -31.72
CA GLU A 150 27.62 -21.33 -30.67
C GLU A 150 28.99 -20.79 -31.15
N VAL A 151 29.44 -19.69 -30.53
CA VAL A 151 30.79 -19.48 -29.94
C VAL A 151 31.09 -17.97 -29.77
N ALA A 152 31.21 -17.58 -28.49
CA ALA A 152 31.98 -16.47 -27.92
C ALA A 152 31.88 -15.06 -28.56
N ALA A 153 30.97 -14.24 -28.02
CA ALA A 153 30.93 -12.80 -28.29
C ALA A 153 31.99 -12.02 -27.46
N PRO A 154 32.85 -11.18 -28.07
CA PRO A 154 33.81 -10.37 -27.33
C PRO A 154 33.15 -9.18 -26.64
N VAL A 155 33.34 -9.10 -25.32
CA VAL A 155 32.77 -8.13 -24.40
C VAL A 155 33.22 -6.70 -24.77
N LYS A 156 32.26 -5.89 -25.24
CA LYS A 156 32.49 -4.47 -25.55
C LYS A 156 32.71 -3.66 -24.26
N LYS A 157 33.91 -3.09 -24.16
CA LYS A 157 34.41 -2.10 -23.20
C LYS A 157 33.31 -1.18 -22.63
N ARG A 158 33.01 -1.32 -21.34
CA ARG A 158 32.13 -0.40 -20.59
C ARG A 158 32.93 0.84 -20.23
N ARG A 159 32.35 2.01 -20.50
CA ARG A 159 32.95 3.33 -20.23
C ARG A 159 33.01 3.59 -18.74
N LEU A 160 34.22 3.89 -18.26
CA LEU A 160 34.52 4.33 -16.90
C LEU A 160 33.99 5.75 -16.71
N VAL A 161 33.06 5.93 -15.77
CA VAL A 161 32.69 7.25 -15.25
C VAL A 161 33.46 7.38 -13.92
N ASN A 162 34.39 8.32 -13.89
CA ASN A 162 35.12 8.80 -12.70
C ASN A 162 36.21 7.89 -12.09
N GLY A 163 36.87 7.04 -12.87
CA GLY A 163 38.17 6.48 -12.46
C GLY A 163 38.15 5.45 -11.33
N LYS A 164 36.97 5.02 -10.87
CA LYS A 164 36.82 3.95 -9.88
C LYS A 164 36.14 2.76 -10.54
N GLU A 165 36.83 1.62 -10.58
CA GLU A 165 36.30 0.38 -11.13
C GLU A 165 35.10 -0.08 -10.30
N LEU A 166 33.95 -0.24 -10.95
CA LEU A 166 32.76 -0.85 -10.34
C LEU A 166 32.95 -2.36 -10.32
N ILE A 167 33.56 -2.87 -9.26
CA ILE A 167 33.64 -4.30 -8.98
C ILE A 167 32.25 -4.74 -8.50
N PHE A 168 31.57 -5.58 -9.28
CA PHE A 168 30.33 -6.22 -8.86
C PHE A 168 30.67 -7.33 -7.86
N ARG A 169 30.32 -7.14 -6.58
CA ARG A 169 30.32 -8.24 -5.59
C ARG A 169 29.19 -9.21 -5.93
N GLN A 170 29.52 -10.50 -6.04
CA GLN A 170 28.52 -11.56 -6.03
C GLN A 170 28.05 -11.80 -4.58
N PRO A 171 26.77 -12.15 -4.36
CA PRO A 171 26.30 -12.54 -3.04
C PRO A 171 27.06 -13.79 -2.55
N GLY A 172 27.89 -13.64 -1.51
CA GLY A 172 28.59 -14.75 -0.83
C GLY A 172 30.10 -14.63 -0.61
N ASP A 173 30.74 -13.50 -0.96
CA ASP A 173 32.19 -13.32 -0.79
C ASP A 173 32.52 -12.50 0.47
N ASP A 174 32.70 -13.20 1.60
CA ASP A 174 33.13 -12.65 2.89
C ASP A 174 34.67 -12.75 3.02
N SER A 175 35.38 -11.73 2.53
CA SER A 175 36.80 -11.53 2.85
C SER A 175 36.97 -10.40 3.85
N ASN A 176 37.41 -10.84 5.03
CA ASN A 176 37.82 -10.15 6.23
C ASN A 176 38.59 -8.83 5.99
N GLY A 177 38.19 -7.77 6.69
CA GLY A 177 38.86 -6.46 6.71
C GLY A 177 38.45 -5.71 7.97
N GLU A 178 39.23 -5.93 9.02
CA GLU A 178 39.13 -5.31 10.34
C GLU A 178 39.44 -3.81 10.25
N GLU A 179 38.49 -2.96 10.64
CA GLU A 179 38.77 -1.62 11.15
C GLU A 179 37.82 -1.38 12.35
N GLU A 180 38.36 -1.59 13.56
CA GLU A 180 37.83 -1.03 14.79
C GLU A 180 38.04 0.49 14.77
N GLU A 181 36.99 1.28 15.02
CA GLU A 181 37.14 2.55 15.69
C GLU A 181 35.92 2.88 16.56
N GLU A 182 36.25 3.27 17.78
CA GLU A 182 35.43 3.52 18.96
C GLU A 182 34.78 4.92 18.90
N ARG A 183 33.52 5.06 19.33
CA ARG A 183 33.03 6.06 20.34
C ARG A 183 31.64 6.68 20.09
N ALA A 184 30.89 6.64 21.20
CA ALA A 184 30.08 7.70 21.83
C ALA A 184 28.68 8.04 21.26
N GLU A 185 27.67 7.51 21.96
CA GLU A 185 26.30 8.03 22.10
C GLU A 185 26.27 9.50 22.58
N PRO A 186 25.29 10.30 22.11
CA PRO A 186 24.47 10.99 23.10
C PRO A 186 22.96 10.97 22.79
N ASN A 187 22.20 10.62 23.83
CA ASN A 187 20.76 10.82 23.98
C ASN A 187 20.34 12.26 23.63
N ALA A 188 19.46 12.42 22.64
CA ALA A 188 18.75 13.66 22.37
C ALA A 188 17.34 13.37 21.81
N LEU A 189 16.44 12.88 22.66
CA LEU A 189 15.02 12.72 22.34
C LEU A 189 14.17 13.19 23.52
N ASP A 190 14.25 14.49 23.88
CA ASP A 190 13.25 15.09 24.78
C ASP A 190 13.00 16.61 24.56
N ALA A 191 13.27 17.13 23.35
CA ALA A 191 13.17 18.58 23.08
C ALA A 191 12.14 18.97 22.00
N LEU A 192 11.28 18.07 21.56
CA LEU A 192 10.30 18.32 20.47
C LEU A 192 8.83 18.40 20.92
N SER A 193 8.51 18.16 22.20
CA SER A 193 7.11 18.20 22.67
C SER A 193 6.68 19.55 23.27
N SER A 194 7.62 20.42 23.66
CA SER A 194 7.31 21.71 24.31
C SER A 194 7.02 22.85 23.33
N SER A 195 7.60 22.83 22.12
CA SER A 195 7.41 23.89 21.12
C SER A 195 6.08 23.82 20.36
N ALA A 196 5.41 22.65 20.36
CA ALA A 196 4.11 22.51 19.70
C ALA A 196 2.94 23.09 20.53
N ASN A 197 3.07 23.11 21.86
CA ASN A 197 2.01 23.61 22.74
C ASN A 197 1.95 25.14 22.84
N VAL A 198 3.04 25.85 22.58
CA VAL A 198 3.07 27.33 22.62
C VAL A 198 2.48 27.94 21.34
N ALA A 199 2.66 27.29 20.19
CA ALA A 199 2.13 27.78 18.90
C ALA A 199 0.60 27.63 18.77
N ILE A 200 -0.03 26.74 19.54
CA ILE A 200 -1.49 26.52 19.52
C ILE A 200 -2.23 27.59 20.36
N SER A 201 -1.58 28.13 21.41
CA SER A 201 -2.22 29.12 22.29
C SER A 201 -2.32 30.54 21.69
N GLU A 202 -1.46 30.91 20.75
CA GLU A 202 -1.47 32.25 20.13
C GLU A 202 -2.45 32.42 18.96
N ALA A 203 -2.97 31.32 18.40
CA ALA A 203 -3.83 31.34 17.21
C ALA A 203 -5.34 31.46 17.50
N ILE A 204 -5.76 31.43 18.77
CA ILE A 204 -7.18 31.62 19.14
C ILE A 204 -7.41 33.10 19.44
N GLN A 205 -7.51 33.90 18.38
CA GLN A 205 -8.14 35.22 18.50
C GLN A 205 -9.63 35.00 18.73
N VAL A 206 -10.08 35.24 19.97
CA VAL A 206 -11.50 35.23 20.34
C VAL A 206 -12.18 36.38 19.61
N VAL A 207 -12.88 36.06 18.52
CA VAL A 207 -13.74 37.02 17.82
C VAL A 207 -14.98 37.24 18.69
N GLU A 208 -15.10 38.42 19.30
CA GLU A 208 -16.32 38.84 20.01
C GLU A 208 -17.51 38.84 19.03
N LEU A 209 -18.52 38.02 19.33
CA LEU A 209 -19.78 37.99 18.58
C LEU A 209 -20.61 39.24 18.88
N PRO A 210 -21.38 39.76 17.91
CA PRO A 210 -22.20 40.95 18.10
C PRO A 210 -23.26 40.71 19.18
N LYS A 211 -23.16 41.50 20.26
CA LYS A 211 -24.10 41.52 21.39
C LYS A 211 -25.41 42.16 20.95
N ILE A 212 -26.49 41.38 20.91
CA ILE A 212 -27.84 41.87 20.61
C ILE A 212 -28.39 42.49 21.89
N THR A 213 -28.60 43.82 21.87
CA THR A 213 -29.27 44.56 22.94
C THR A 213 -30.74 44.71 22.54
N ILE A 214 -31.65 44.14 23.34
CA ILE A 214 -33.09 44.31 23.15
C ILE A 214 -33.51 45.54 23.94
N HIS A 215 -34.07 46.54 23.26
CA HIS A 215 -34.72 47.67 23.89
C HIS A 215 -36.21 47.32 24.05
N GLU A 216 -36.70 47.33 25.29
CA GLU A 216 -38.12 47.23 25.60
C GLU A 216 -38.72 48.66 25.56
N ASP A 217 -39.78 48.84 24.77
CA ASP A 217 -40.61 50.06 24.74
C ASP A 217 -41.50 50.17 25.99
#